data_AF-A0A2Z3HFV6-F1
#
_entry.id   AF-A0A2Z3HFV6-F1
#
_cell.length_a   1.000
_cell.length_b   1.000
_cell.length_c   1.000
_cell.angle_alpha   90.00
_cell.angle_beta   90.00
_cell.angle_gamma   90.00
#
_symmetry.space_group_name_H-M   'P 1'
#
loop_
_entity.id
_entity.type
_entity.pdbx_description
1 polymer ?
#
loop_
_entity_poly.entity_id
_entity_poly.type
_entity_poly.pdbx_seq_one_letter_code
_entity_poly.pdbx_strand_id
1 'polypeptide(L)'
;MDEIAELRDALDRLHAAMDDLVVRGVRAAGSAHLARLTSLRDEFRTAGAEHLAEKLTTLVDAVQAGERSAAGALMRAVTTFRLFDRMLTLEVARGVLAPPPPAPEFGDEDAHEEDA
;
A
#
# COMPACT_ATOMS: atom_id res chain seq x y z
N MET A 1 2.97 -0.62 -17.03
CA MET A 1 3.59 -0.85 -15.70
C MET A 1 2.45 -1.06 -14.73
N ASP A 2 2.64 -1.97 -13.78
CA ASP A 2 1.60 -2.39 -12.85
C ASP A 2 1.57 -1.39 -11.68
N GLU A 3 0.52 -0.56 -11.59
CA GLU A 3 0.31 0.45 -10.54
C GLU A 3 0.41 -0.18 -9.13
N ILE A 4 -0.01 -1.44 -8.99
CA ILE A 4 0.10 -2.20 -7.74
C ILE A 4 1.56 -2.50 -7.40
N ALA A 5 2.40 -2.78 -8.40
CA ALA A 5 3.83 -3.04 -8.19
C ALA A 5 4.55 -1.76 -7.73
N GLU A 6 4.25 -0.60 -8.33
CA GLU A 6 4.82 0.68 -7.92
C GLU A 6 4.42 1.06 -6.48
N LEU A 7 3.14 0.82 -6.13
CA LEU A 7 2.65 1.04 -4.77
C LEU A 7 3.34 0.12 -3.75
N ARG A 8 3.59 -1.15 -4.10
CA ARG A 8 4.34 -2.10 -3.27
C ARG A 8 5.77 -1.67 -3.05
N ASP A 9 6.46 -1.22 -4.11
CA ASP A 9 7.83 -0.71 -3.99
C ASP A 9 7.91 0.53 -3.10
N ALA A 10 6.88 1.39 -3.13
CA ALA A 10 6.77 2.52 -2.21
C ALA A 10 6.54 2.07 -0.75
N LEU A 11 5.69 1.06 -0.53
CA LEU A 11 5.45 0.47 0.79
C LEU A 11 6.71 -0.17 1.39
N ASP A 12 7.47 -0.92 0.60
CA ASP A 12 8.71 -1.56 1.06
C ASP A 12 9.76 -0.51 1.47
N ARG A 13 9.93 0.52 0.65
CA ARG A 13 10.81 1.66 0.97
C ARG A 13 10.34 2.40 2.23
N LEU A 14 9.04 2.48 2.46
CA LEU A 14 8.47 3.09 3.65
C LEU A 14 8.67 2.23 4.90
N HIS A 15 8.40 0.93 4.83
CA HIS A 15 8.63 0.00 5.93
C HIS A 15 10.09 0.05 6.39
N ALA A 16 11.04 0.02 5.45
CA ALA A 16 12.46 0.16 5.77
C ALA A 16 12.79 1.50 6.47
N ALA A 17 12.17 2.60 6.04
CA ALA A 17 12.38 3.91 6.67
C ALA A 17 11.78 3.99 8.08
N MET A 18 10.60 3.40 8.29
CA MET A 18 9.96 3.38 9.60
C MET A 18 10.67 2.41 10.57
N ASP A 19 11.12 1.25 10.11
CA ASP A 19 11.85 0.29 10.94
C ASP A 19 13.18 0.90 11.43
N ASP A 20 13.88 1.68 10.59
CA ASP A 20 15.07 2.42 11.03
C ASP A 20 14.74 3.41 12.15
N LEU A 21 13.61 4.13 12.04
CA LEU A 21 13.14 5.04 13.08
C LEU A 21 12.67 4.33 14.35
N VAL A 22 12.10 3.13 14.24
CA VAL A 22 11.74 2.29 15.39
C VAL A 22 13.00 1.86 16.14
N VAL A 23 14.05 1.45 15.42
CA VAL A 23 15.31 0.97 16.01
C VAL A 23 16.12 2.12 16.62
N ARG A 24 16.29 3.23 15.91
CA ARG A 24 17.12 4.37 16.36
C ARG A 24 16.36 5.36 17.25
N GLY A 25 15.03 5.32 17.19
CA GLY A 25 14.14 6.25 17.85
C GLY A 25 13.90 7.52 17.04
N VAL A 26 12.67 8.05 17.12
CA VAL A 26 12.22 9.26 16.40
C VAL A 26 13.06 10.51 16.66
N ARG A 27 13.75 10.60 17.81
CA ARG A 27 14.64 11.72 18.14
C ARG A 27 15.95 11.71 17.36
N ALA A 28 16.35 10.57 16.83
CA ALA A 28 17.53 10.44 15.99
C ALA A 28 17.23 10.76 14.51
N ALA A 29 15.97 11.07 14.16
CA ALA A 29 15.57 11.42 12.81
C ALA A 29 16.21 12.74 12.36
N GLY A 30 17.21 12.64 11.48
CA GLY A 30 17.82 13.81 10.83
C GLY A 30 17.02 14.30 9.62
N SER A 31 17.49 15.41 9.03
CA SER A 31 16.90 16.02 7.83
C SER A 31 16.77 15.04 6.65
N ALA A 32 17.73 14.15 6.45
CA ALA A 32 17.68 13.14 5.40
C ALA A 32 16.52 12.13 5.59
N HIS A 33 16.23 11.75 6.83
CA HIS A 33 15.11 10.86 7.14
C HIS A 33 13.77 11.55 6.87
N LEU A 34 13.64 12.80 7.32
CA LEU A 34 12.44 13.61 7.07
C LEU A 34 12.21 13.85 5.58
N ALA A 35 13.28 14.13 4.81
CA ALA A 35 13.19 14.28 3.36
C ALA A 35 12.69 12.99 2.69
N ARG A 36 13.19 11.83 3.12
CA ARG A 36 12.72 10.53 2.61
C ARG A 36 11.24 10.26 2.94
N LEU A 37 10.81 10.51 4.17
CA LEU A 37 9.39 10.35 4.54
C LEU A 37 8.48 11.32 3.77
N THR A 38 8.95 12.54 3.54
CA THR A 38 8.22 13.56 2.76
C THR A 38 8.09 13.15 1.30
N SER A 39 9.17 12.62 0.69
CA SER A 39 9.13 12.06 -0.68
C SER A 39 8.10 10.93 -0.78
N LEU A 40 8.17 9.96 0.14
CA LEU A 40 7.24 8.83 0.13
C LEU A 40 5.78 9.28 0.30
N ARG A 41 5.53 10.26 1.17
CA ARG A 41 4.20 10.88 1.32
C ARG A 41 3.69 11.42 -0.01
N ASP A 42 4.53 12.16 -0.73
CA ASP A 42 4.13 12.78 -1.99
C ASP A 42 3.93 11.73 -3.09
N GLU A 43 4.73 10.65 -3.09
CA GLU A 43 4.49 9.48 -3.95
C GLU A 43 3.13 8.81 -3.67
N PHE A 44 2.75 8.59 -2.40
CA PHE A 44 1.42 8.06 -2.05
C PHE A 44 0.29 9.00 -2.47
N ARG A 45 0.49 10.32 -2.40
CA ARG A 45 -0.49 11.30 -2.88
C ARG A 45 -0.66 11.19 -4.39
N THR A 46 0.44 11.11 -5.14
CA THR A 46 0.40 10.94 -6.60
C THR A 46 -0.28 9.63 -7.02
N ALA A 47 -0.11 8.57 -6.23
CA ALA A 47 -0.79 7.28 -6.43
C ALA A 47 -2.26 7.25 -5.96
N GLY A 48 -2.84 8.38 -5.54
CA GLY A 48 -4.22 8.45 -5.08
C GLY A 48 -4.49 7.88 -3.69
N ALA A 49 -3.43 7.50 -2.94
CA ALA A 49 -3.52 6.96 -1.59
C ALA A 49 -3.52 8.07 -0.52
N GLU A 50 -4.46 9.02 -0.63
CA GLU A 50 -4.48 10.25 0.19
C GLU A 50 -4.48 9.97 1.69
N HIS A 51 -5.22 8.93 2.12
CA HIS A 51 -5.26 8.53 3.53
C HIS A 51 -3.88 8.14 4.08
N LEU A 52 -3.07 7.45 3.28
CA LEU A 52 -1.72 7.05 3.65
C LEU A 52 -0.79 8.27 3.71
N ALA A 53 -0.90 9.17 2.74
CA ALA A 53 -0.18 10.44 2.74
C ALA A 53 -0.52 11.28 3.98
N GLU A 54 -1.78 11.29 4.41
CA GLU A 54 -2.22 12.02 5.61
C GLU A 54 -1.62 11.44 6.91
N LYS A 55 -1.52 10.10 7.01
CA LYS A 55 -0.83 9.45 8.13
C LYS A 55 0.66 9.78 8.16
N LEU A 56 1.32 9.82 7.00
CA LEU A 56 2.72 10.23 6.92
C LEU A 56 2.92 11.71 7.27
N THR A 57 1.99 12.57 6.85
CA THR A 57 2.00 13.99 7.24
C THR A 57 1.97 14.14 8.75
N THR A 58 1.03 13.45 9.41
CA THR A 58 0.93 13.45 10.88
C THR A 58 2.23 13.01 11.56
N LEU A 59 2.91 11.99 11.01
CA LEU A 59 4.20 11.53 11.53
C LEU A 59 5.30 12.56 11.33
N VAL A 60 5.44 13.09 10.10
CA VAL A 60 6.48 14.07 9.75
C VAL A 60 6.35 15.32 10.61
N ASP A 61 5.14 15.84 10.78
CA ASP A 61 4.87 17.03 11.59
C ASP A 61 5.23 16.79 13.06
N ALA A 62 4.85 15.65 13.63
CA ALA A 62 5.17 15.30 15.01
C ALA A 62 6.69 15.15 15.25
N VAL A 63 7.42 14.58 14.28
CA VAL A 63 8.88 14.45 14.35
C VAL A 63 9.55 15.82 14.22
N GLN A 64 9.11 16.66 13.28
CA GLN A 64 9.65 18.00 13.07
C GLN A 64 9.42 18.92 14.28
N ALA A 65 8.26 18.83 14.91
CA ALA A 65 7.94 19.57 16.13
C ALA A 65 8.69 19.06 17.37
N GLY A 66 9.41 17.93 17.27
CA GLY A 66 10.16 17.36 18.38
C GLY A 66 9.26 16.87 19.53
N GLU A 67 8.00 16.57 19.23
CA GLU A 67 7.01 16.27 20.25
C GLU A 67 7.21 14.88 20.87
N ARG A 68 6.82 14.74 22.15
CA ARG A 68 6.71 13.41 22.80
C ARG A 68 5.67 12.52 22.11
N SER A 69 4.73 13.11 21.37
CA SER A 69 3.69 12.43 20.60
C SER A 69 4.24 11.67 19.39
N ALA A 70 5.45 12.01 18.91
CA ALA A 70 6.05 11.46 17.69
C ALA A 70 6.24 9.94 17.73
N ALA A 71 6.61 9.37 18.88
CA ALA A 71 6.73 7.92 19.04
C ALA A 71 5.36 7.23 18.87
N GLY A 72 4.30 7.82 19.44
CA GLY A 72 2.94 7.31 19.26
C GLY A 72 2.45 7.47 17.82
N ALA A 73 2.80 8.57 17.14
CA ALA A 73 2.50 8.76 15.72
C ALA A 73 3.21 7.72 14.85
N LEU A 74 4.48 7.41 15.13
CA LEU A 74 5.24 6.38 14.43
C LEU A 74 4.59 5.00 14.58
N MET A 75 4.25 4.58 15.80
CA MET A 75 3.64 3.27 16.02
C MET A 75 2.27 3.13 15.32
N ARG A 76 1.47 4.21 15.29
CA ARG A 76 0.21 4.25 14.54
C ARG A 76 0.44 4.16 13.03
N ALA A 77 1.43 4.88 12.51
CA ALA A 77 1.80 4.81 11.10
C ALA A 77 2.24 3.40 10.72
N VAL A 78 3.24 2.84 11.43
CA VAL A 78 3.72 1.46 11.22
C VAL A 78 2.58 0.46 11.19
N THR A 79 1.67 0.55 12.16
CA THR A 79 0.51 -0.36 12.23
C THR A 79 -0.41 -0.18 11.01
N THR A 80 -0.72 1.07 10.65
CA THR A 80 -1.59 1.37 9.51
C THR A 80 -1.01 0.83 8.21
N PHE A 81 0.28 1.05 7.96
CA PHE A 81 0.93 0.61 6.74
C PHE A 81 1.08 -0.91 6.65
N ARG A 82 1.36 -1.60 7.77
CA ARG A 82 1.39 -3.07 7.79
C ARG A 82 0.02 -3.69 7.54
N LEU A 83 -1.06 -3.08 8.06
CA LEU A 83 -2.42 -3.53 7.78
C LEU A 83 -2.78 -3.30 6.31
N PHE A 84 -2.42 -2.15 5.76
CA PHE A 84 -2.63 -1.84 4.35
C PHE A 84 -1.91 -2.82 3.43
N ASP A 85 -0.61 -3.06 3.65
CA ASP A 85 0.16 -4.04 2.90
C ASP A 85 -0.44 -5.46 2.98
N ARG A 86 -0.92 -5.84 4.17
CA ARG A 86 -1.60 -7.12 4.33
C ARG A 86 -2.90 -7.19 3.53
N MET A 87 -3.72 -6.14 3.52
CA MET A 87 -4.94 -6.07 2.71
C MET A 87 -4.61 -6.15 1.22
N LEU A 88 -3.66 -5.36 0.74
CA LEU A 88 -3.22 -5.36 -0.65
C LEU A 88 -2.73 -6.75 -1.08
N THR A 89 -1.94 -7.41 -0.23
CA THR A 89 -1.47 -8.78 -0.48
C THR A 89 -2.63 -9.78 -0.59
N LEU A 90 -3.68 -9.64 0.24
CA LEU A 90 -4.85 -10.50 0.17
C LEU A 90 -5.69 -10.25 -1.10
N GLU A 91 -5.81 -8.99 -1.55
CA GLU A 91 -6.50 -8.63 -2.79
C GLU A 91 -5.79 -9.21 -4.02
N VAL A 92 -4.46 -9.08 -4.07
CA VAL A 92 -3.65 -9.70 -5.13
C VAL A 92 -3.80 -11.22 -5.11
N ALA A 93 -3.68 -11.85 -3.94
CA ALA A 93 -3.85 -13.30 -3.81
C ALA A 93 -5.24 -13.76 -4.27
N ARG A 94 -6.30 -13.01 -3.93
CA ARG A 94 -7.66 -13.28 -4.39
C ARG A 94 -7.76 -13.23 -5.93
N GLY A 95 -7.12 -12.26 -6.57
CA GLY A 95 -7.10 -12.16 -8.03
C GLY A 95 -6.41 -13.36 -8.69
N VAL A 96 -5.28 -13.80 -8.14
CA VAL A 96 -4.52 -14.97 -8.65
C VAL A 96 -5.27 -16.28 -8.43
N LEU A 97 -6.00 -16.40 -7.32
CA LEU A 97 -6.73 -17.61 -6.93
C LEU A 97 -8.17 -17.66 -7.47
N ALA A 98 -8.62 -16.63 -8.21
CA ALA A 98 -9.96 -16.61 -8.77
C ALA A 98 -10.13 -17.78 -9.76
N PRO A 99 -11.25 -18.53 -9.71
CA PRO A 99 -11.50 -19.57 -10.69
C PRO A 99 -11.57 -18.95 -12.10
N PRO A 100 -11.10 -19.66 -13.14
CA PRO A 100 -11.25 -19.19 -14.50
C PRO A 100 -12.73 -18.94 -14.79
N PRO A 101 -13.07 -17.93 -15.61
CA PRO A 101 -14.45 -17.68 -15.98
C PRO A 101 -15.06 -18.95 -16.60
N PRO A 102 -16.36 -19.20 -16.37
CA PRO A 102 -17.03 -20.35 -16.98
C PRO A 102 -16.82 -20.31 -18.50
N ALA A 103 -16.55 -21.48 -19.09
CA ALA A 103 -16.44 -21.59 -20.53
C ALA A 103 -17.72 -21.03 -21.17
N PRO A 104 -17.64 -20.30 -22.30
CA PRO A 104 -18.83 -19.90 -23.02
C PRO A 104 -19.64 -21.16 -23.35
N GLU A 105 -20.90 -21.18 -22.96
CA GLU A 105 -21.86 -22.18 -23.42
C GLU A 105 -21.99 -21.98 -24.94
N PHE A 106 -21.28 -22.78 -25.71
CA PHE A 106 -21.57 -22.93 -27.13
C PHE A 106 -22.94 -23.61 -27.18
N GLY A 107 -23.97 -22.83 -27.53
CA GLY A 107 -25.33 -23.34 -27.64
C GLY A 107 -25.36 -24.51 -28.61
N ASP A 108 -25.95 -25.63 -28.17
CA ASP A 108 -26.41 -26.73 -29.04
C ASP A 108 -27.64 -26.28 -29.86
N GLU A 109 -27.55 -25.12 -30.52
CA GLU A 109 -28.52 -24.65 -31.50
C GLU A 109 -27.95 -24.93 -32.89
N ASP A 110 -27.95 -26.20 -33.33
CA ASP A 110 -27.88 -26.61 -34.74
C ASP A 110 -27.94 -28.15 -34.84
N ALA A 111 -29.06 -28.75 -34.46
CA ALA A 111 -29.28 -30.19 -34.73
C ALA A 111 -30.75 -30.59 -34.84
N HIS A 112 -31.62 -29.79 -35.47
CA HIS A 112 -32.91 -30.28 -35.97
C HIS A 112 -33.33 -29.52 -37.24
N GLU A 113 -32.52 -29.62 -38.28
CA GLU A 113 -32.95 -29.42 -39.65
C GLU A 113 -32.51 -30.64 -40.45
N GLU A 114 -33.33 -31.70 -40.45
CA GLU A 114 -33.60 -32.57 -41.61
C GLU A 114 -34.54 -33.73 -41.24
N ASP A 115 -35.37 -34.07 -42.23
CA ASP A 115 -36.30 -35.18 -42.36
C ASP A 115 -37.67 -35.08 -41.67
N ALA A 116 -38.81 -35.29 -42.34
CA ALA A 116 -39.23 -35.32 -43.75
C ALA A 116 -40.76 -35.47 -43.69
#